data_AF-A0A941ULS2-F1
#
_entry.id   AF-A0A941ULS2-F1
#
_cell.length_a   1.000
_cell.length_b   1.000
_cell.length_c   1.000
_cell.angle_alpha   90.00
_cell.angle_beta   90.00
_cell.angle_gamma   90.00
#
_symmetry.space_group_name_H-M   'P 1'
#
loop_
_entity.id
_entity.type
_entity.pdbx_description
1 polymer ?
#
loop_
_entity_poly.entity_id
_entity_poly.type
_entity_poly.pdbx_seq_one_letter_code
_entity_poly.pdbx_strand_id
1 'polypeptide(L)'
;MPAPAERIWDKAKAEAIAEACRGGTGTVAEEAKPSTQAPPLLFDLTSLQREGNGRFGFSAKTTLSIAQALYEKHKVLTYPRTDSRALPEDYVSVAKKTVDALAGQRSYAPFAKQIAKGGWIRPNKRIFDNAKISDHFAIIPTLEAPRSLTEAEQKIYDLVVRRFLAIFFPSAEYLVTTRITTVESHQFKTEGKVLVEPGWLAVYGKEAMQEQGALVRVDAGERVAAKAIDAAGLQTRPPARYTEATLLSAMEG
;
A
#
# COMPACT_ATOMS: atom_id res chain seq x y z
N MET A 1 18.79 -3.62 -4.25
CA MET A 1 18.05 -4.89 -4.42
C MET A 1 18.21 -5.69 -3.14
N PRO A 2 17.17 -6.32 -2.58
CA PRO A 2 17.39 -7.32 -1.53
C PRO A 2 18.33 -8.39 -2.09
N ALA A 3 19.26 -8.89 -1.27
CA ALA A 3 20.15 -9.97 -1.67
C ALA A 3 19.34 -11.12 -2.30
N PRO A 4 19.78 -11.73 -3.41
CA PRO A 4 19.07 -12.88 -3.96
C PRO A 4 18.98 -13.94 -2.86
N ALA A 5 17.77 -14.41 -2.57
CA ALA A 5 17.56 -15.51 -1.64
C ALA A 5 18.50 -16.66 -2.07
N GLU A 6 19.40 -17.09 -1.18
CA GLU A 6 20.29 -18.21 -1.46
C GLU A 6 19.44 -19.44 -1.72
N ARG A 7 19.36 -19.87 -2.99
CA ARG A 7 18.59 -21.05 -3.39
C ARG A 7 19.46 -22.29 -3.22
N ILE A 8 18.87 -23.35 -2.68
CA ILE A 8 19.48 -24.68 -2.70
C ILE A 8 19.12 -25.34 -4.04
N TRP A 9 20.09 -25.41 -4.96
CA TRP A 9 19.91 -26.01 -6.28
C TRP A 9 20.08 -27.53 -6.28
N ASP A 10 20.84 -28.06 -5.32
CA ASP A 10 21.08 -29.49 -5.16
C ASP A 10 19.98 -30.14 -4.32
N LYS A 11 19.22 -31.04 -4.94
CA LYS A 11 18.15 -31.81 -4.31
C LYS A 11 18.68 -32.65 -3.15
N ALA A 12 19.84 -33.30 -3.31
CA ALA A 12 20.41 -34.17 -2.28
C ALA A 12 20.76 -33.37 -1.02
N LYS A 13 21.26 -32.15 -1.19
CA LYS A 13 21.52 -31.23 -0.07
C LYS A 13 20.24 -30.84 0.67
N ALA A 14 19.16 -30.54 -0.04
CA ALA A 14 17.87 -30.20 0.58
C ALA A 14 17.26 -31.41 1.32
N GLU A 15 17.35 -32.60 0.74
CA GLU A 15 16.87 -33.85 1.35
C GLU A 15 17.67 -34.22 2.59
N ALA A 16 18.99 -34.04 2.58
CA ALA A 16 19.85 -34.26 3.75
C ALA A 16 19.48 -33.34 4.92
N ILE A 17 19.17 -32.07 4.66
CA ILE A 17 18.69 -31.12 5.70
C ILE A 17 17.34 -31.57 6.26
N ALA A 18 16.41 -31.97 5.38
CA ALA A 18 15.08 -32.42 5.80
C ALA A 18 15.15 -33.68 6.66
N GLU A 19 16.01 -34.65 6.29
CA GLU A 19 16.24 -35.86 7.06
C GLU A 19 16.88 -35.56 8.42
N ALA A 20 17.92 -34.72 8.45
CA ALA A 20 18.62 -34.34 9.67
C ALA A 20 17.70 -33.69 10.71
N CYS A 21 16.68 -32.96 10.26
CA CYS A 21 15.75 -32.27 11.16
C CYS A 21 14.50 -33.11 11.51
N ARG A 22 14.25 -34.24 10.84
CA ARG A 22 12.97 -34.96 10.92
C ARG A 22 12.74 -35.53 12.33
N GLY A 23 11.56 -35.23 12.90
CA GLY A 23 11.23 -35.66 14.27
C GLY A 23 12.05 -34.97 15.36
N GLY A 24 12.92 -34.03 14.98
CA GLY A 24 13.75 -33.25 15.89
C GLY A 24 12.94 -32.25 16.71
N THR A 25 13.59 -31.74 17.75
CA THR A 25 13.06 -30.67 18.60
C THR A 25 13.87 -29.41 18.37
N GLY A 26 13.19 -28.33 17.99
CA GLY A 26 13.82 -27.03 17.78
C GLY A 26 13.75 -26.12 18.99
N THR A 27 14.72 -25.23 19.13
CA THR A 27 14.66 -24.09 20.05
C THR A 27 14.26 -22.83 19.29
N VAL A 28 13.38 -22.04 19.89
CA VAL A 28 12.87 -20.82 19.26
C VAL A 28 13.51 -19.57 19.85
N ALA A 29 13.93 -18.65 18.97
CA ALA A 29 14.24 -17.28 19.29
C ALA A 29 13.33 -16.33 18.50
N GLU A 30 12.76 -15.34 19.17
CA GLU A 30 11.91 -14.32 18.53
C GLU A 30 12.48 -12.92 18.73
N GLU A 31 12.31 -12.09 17.71
CA GLU A 31 12.54 -10.67 17.79
C GLU A 31 11.34 -9.94 17.18
N ALA A 32 10.75 -9.01 17.92
CA ALA A 32 9.67 -8.16 17.45
C ALA A 32 10.18 -6.72 17.24
N LYS A 33 10.01 -6.20 16.03
CA LYS A 33 10.44 -4.83 15.66
C LYS A 33 9.26 -4.01 15.15
N PRO A 34 9.08 -2.77 15.63
CA PRO A 34 8.16 -1.82 15.02
C PRO A 34 8.53 -1.55 13.56
N SER A 35 7.53 -1.45 12.71
CA SER A 35 7.66 -1.06 11.31
C SER A 35 6.51 -0.16 10.92
N THR A 36 6.75 0.82 10.04
CA THR A 36 5.72 1.75 9.59
C THR A 36 5.56 1.71 8.08
N GLN A 37 4.31 1.84 7.61
CA GLN A 37 4.00 2.03 6.20
C GLN A 37 3.41 3.42 6.01
N ALA A 38 4.18 4.31 5.38
CA ALA A 38 3.73 5.64 5.02
C ALA A 38 2.55 5.58 4.02
N PRO A 39 1.62 6.55 4.06
CA PRO A 39 0.58 6.63 3.07
C PRO A 39 1.18 6.83 1.67
N PRO A 40 0.58 6.25 0.63
CA PRO A 40 0.97 6.48 -0.75
C PRO A 40 0.82 7.96 -1.13
N LEU A 41 1.64 8.40 -2.10
CA LEU A 41 1.58 9.76 -2.62
C LEU A 41 0.25 10.03 -3.34
N LEU A 42 -0.04 11.30 -3.62
CA LEU A 42 -1.20 11.68 -4.43
C LEU A 42 -1.07 11.10 -5.84
N PHE A 43 -2.19 11.11 -6.57
CA PHE A 43 -2.20 10.59 -7.93
C PHE A 43 -1.58 11.58 -8.91
N ASP A 44 -0.69 11.05 -9.74
CA ASP A 44 -0.48 11.50 -11.11
C ASP A 44 -1.43 10.71 -12.04
N LEU A 45 -1.40 10.99 -13.35
CA LEU A 45 -2.25 10.28 -14.31
C LEU A 45 -1.97 8.77 -14.32
N THR A 46 -0.70 8.37 -14.36
CA THR A 46 -0.34 6.96 -14.54
C THR A 46 -0.69 6.12 -13.33
N SER A 47 -0.42 6.60 -12.11
CA SER A 47 -0.79 5.93 -10.87
C SER A 47 -2.30 5.80 -10.73
N LEU A 48 -3.06 6.81 -11.16
CA LEU A 48 -4.53 6.71 -11.24
C LEU A 48 -4.98 5.65 -12.25
N GLN A 49 -4.36 5.62 -13.44
CA GLN A 49 -4.65 4.61 -14.48
C GLN A 49 -4.34 3.19 -14.02
N ARG A 50 -3.20 2.97 -13.35
CA ARG A 50 -2.82 1.66 -12.81
C ARG A 50 -3.80 1.18 -11.75
N GLU A 51 -4.22 2.06 -10.85
CA GLU A 51 -5.16 1.69 -9.80
C GLU A 51 -6.58 1.52 -10.33
N GLY A 52 -7.00 2.35 -11.30
CA GLY A 52 -8.25 2.18 -12.03
C GLY A 52 -8.29 0.84 -12.78
N ASN A 53 -7.18 0.43 -13.39
CA ASN A 53 -7.05 -0.87 -14.03
C ASN A 53 -7.10 -2.02 -13.01
N GLY A 54 -6.27 -1.96 -11.97
CA GLY A 54 -6.18 -3.03 -10.97
C GLY A 54 -7.46 -3.24 -10.17
N ARG A 55 -8.23 -2.18 -9.88
CA ARG A 55 -9.47 -2.28 -9.10
C ARG A 55 -10.72 -2.48 -9.95
N PHE A 56 -10.78 -1.89 -11.14
CA PHE A 56 -12.01 -1.81 -11.93
C PHE A 56 -11.87 -2.32 -13.37
N GLY A 57 -10.68 -2.75 -13.80
CA GLY A 57 -10.42 -3.19 -15.16
C GLY A 57 -10.45 -2.07 -16.20
N PHE A 58 -10.40 -0.79 -15.78
CA PHE A 58 -10.41 0.33 -16.72
C PHE A 58 -9.08 0.43 -17.47
N SER A 59 -9.15 0.63 -18.78
CA SER A 59 -7.96 0.95 -19.57
C SER A 59 -7.38 2.32 -19.19
N ALA A 60 -6.13 2.58 -19.59
CA ALA A 60 -5.48 3.88 -19.44
C ALA A 60 -6.31 4.99 -20.11
N LYS A 61 -6.79 4.71 -21.33
CA LYS A 61 -7.63 5.63 -22.10
C LYS A 61 -8.96 5.90 -21.40
N THR A 62 -9.64 4.86 -20.93
CA THR A 62 -10.91 4.98 -20.21
C THR A 62 -10.75 5.83 -18.95
N THR A 63 -9.72 5.53 -18.14
CA THR A 63 -9.46 6.28 -16.90
C THR A 63 -9.17 7.75 -17.19
N LEU A 64 -8.35 8.05 -18.21
CA LEU A 64 -8.10 9.44 -18.63
C LEU A 64 -9.39 10.13 -19.08
N SER A 65 -10.22 9.49 -19.90
CA SER A 65 -11.49 10.08 -20.35
C SER A 65 -12.43 10.40 -19.18
N ILE A 66 -12.51 9.52 -18.18
CA ILE A 66 -13.29 9.75 -16.96
C ILE A 66 -12.71 10.90 -16.14
N ALA A 67 -11.40 10.89 -15.90
CA ALA A 67 -10.74 11.95 -15.13
C ALA A 67 -10.89 13.32 -15.82
N GLN A 68 -10.84 13.36 -17.15
CA GLN A 68 -11.11 14.58 -17.93
C GLN A 68 -12.55 15.06 -17.76
N ALA A 69 -13.54 14.18 -17.80
CA ALA A 69 -14.93 14.56 -17.52
C ALA A 69 -15.10 15.12 -16.10
N LEU A 70 -14.43 14.51 -15.11
CA LEU A 70 -14.44 14.99 -13.71
C LEU A 70 -13.79 16.38 -13.55
N TYR A 71 -12.81 16.71 -14.38
CA TYR A 71 -12.16 18.02 -14.41
C TYR A 71 -12.95 19.07 -15.21
N GLU A 72 -13.27 18.82 -16.47
CA GLU A 72 -13.83 19.85 -17.37
C GLU A 72 -15.33 20.05 -17.18
N LYS A 73 -16.08 18.94 -17.11
CA LYS A 73 -17.54 18.96 -17.03
C LYS A 73 -18.02 19.15 -15.59
N HIS A 74 -17.50 18.35 -14.66
CA HIS A 74 -17.96 18.36 -13.27
C HIS A 74 -17.17 19.32 -12.38
N LYS A 75 -15.92 19.65 -12.76
CA LYS A 75 -15.01 20.53 -12.00
C LYS A 75 -14.70 20.06 -10.57
N VAL A 76 -14.85 18.77 -10.32
CA VAL A 76 -14.67 18.16 -8.99
C VAL A 76 -13.27 17.62 -8.75
N LEU A 77 -12.45 17.49 -9.80
CA LEU A 77 -11.03 17.15 -9.72
C LEU A 77 -10.17 18.23 -10.36
N THR A 78 -8.88 18.27 -10.00
CA THR A 78 -7.87 19.10 -10.67
C THR A 78 -7.41 18.47 -12.00
N TYR A 79 -6.62 19.22 -12.77
CA TYR A 79 -6.23 18.83 -14.13
C TYR A 79 -5.54 17.45 -14.16
N PRO A 80 -6.07 16.47 -14.91
CA PRO A 80 -5.68 15.08 -14.74
C PRO A 80 -4.48 14.64 -15.60
N ARG A 81 -3.95 15.51 -16.49
CA ARG A 81 -2.75 15.20 -17.29
C ARG A 81 -1.52 15.80 -16.60
N THR A 82 -1.16 15.20 -15.48
CA THR A 82 0.00 15.57 -14.67
C THR A 82 0.84 14.32 -14.40
N ASP A 83 2.15 14.52 -14.31
CA ASP A 83 3.14 13.56 -13.82
C ASP A 83 3.55 13.84 -12.35
N SER A 84 3.06 14.94 -11.76
CA SER A 84 3.35 15.29 -10.38
C SER A 84 2.45 14.57 -9.41
N ARG A 85 3.04 14.18 -8.28
CA ARG A 85 2.34 13.62 -7.10
C ARG A 85 2.43 14.53 -5.89
N ALA A 86 2.87 15.78 -6.09
CA ALA A 86 2.99 16.81 -5.08
C ALA A 86 1.97 17.95 -5.33
N LEU A 87 1.77 18.77 -4.30
CA LEU A 87 0.99 20.01 -4.29
C LEU A 87 1.92 21.21 -4.08
N PRO A 88 1.51 22.41 -4.51
CA PRO A 88 2.28 23.62 -4.25
C PRO A 88 2.42 23.91 -2.75
N GLU A 89 3.47 24.64 -2.35
CA GLU A 89 3.72 24.93 -0.93
C GLU A 89 2.66 25.85 -0.28
N ASP A 90 2.00 26.68 -1.08
CA ASP A 90 0.90 27.57 -0.65
C ASP A 90 -0.47 26.85 -0.58
N TYR A 91 -0.56 25.62 -1.07
CA TYR A 91 -1.81 24.84 -1.11
C TYR A 91 -2.26 24.27 0.24
N VAL A 92 -1.49 24.43 1.32
CA VAL A 92 -1.85 23.94 2.66
C VAL A 92 -3.22 24.47 3.09
N SER A 93 -3.51 25.75 2.83
CA SER A 93 -4.79 26.37 3.18
C SER A 93 -5.95 25.83 2.34
N VAL A 94 -5.72 25.59 1.04
CA VAL A 94 -6.70 25.01 0.11
C VAL A 94 -7.00 23.57 0.51
N ALA A 95 -5.98 22.77 0.80
CA ALA A 95 -6.14 21.39 1.24
C ALA A 95 -7.00 21.27 2.50
N LYS A 96 -6.82 22.18 3.48
CA LYS A 96 -7.68 22.26 4.67
C LYS A 96 -9.15 22.50 4.29
N LYS A 97 -9.42 23.52 3.47
CA LYS A 97 -10.77 23.82 2.99
C LYS A 97 -11.39 22.64 2.23
N THR A 98 -10.61 21.95 1.41
CA THR A 98 -11.08 20.76 0.67
C THR A 98 -11.45 19.63 1.63
N VAL A 99 -10.62 19.34 2.64
CA VAL A 99 -10.96 18.35 3.68
C VAL A 99 -12.22 18.77 4.45
N ASP A 100 -12.37 20.05 4.80
CA ASP A 100 -13.56 20.57 5.47
C ASP A 100 -14.82 20.41 4.61
N ALA A 101 -14.74 20.67 3.30
CA ALA A 101 -15.85 20.44 2.37
C ALA A 101 -16.24 18.96 2.29
N LEU A 102 -15.24 18.05 2.27
CA LEU A 102 -15.46 16.61 2.31
C LEU A 102 -16.08 16.14 3.64
N ALA A 103 -15.95 16.90 4.72
CA ALA A 103 -16.60 16.62 6.00
C ALA A 103 -18.14 16.69 5.93
N GLY A 104 -18.69 17.37 4.92
CA GLY A 104 -20.12 17.40 4.62
C GLY A 104 -20.64 16.19 3.83
N GLN A 105 -19.75 15.36 3.28
CA GLN A 105 -20.13 14.19 2.49
C GLN A 105 -20.09 12.92 3.34
N ARG A 106 -21.22 12.22 3.48
CA ARG A 106 -21.39 11.09 4.41
C ARG A 106 -20.29 10.02 4.31
N SER A 107 -19.85 9.69 3.09
CA SER A 107 -18.84 8.66 2.83
C SER A 107 -17.41 9.05 3.26
N TYR A 108 -17.13 10.35 3.38
CA TYR A 108 -15.80 10.89 3.65
C TYR A 108 -15.72 11.59 5.02
N ALA A 109 -16.86 11.96 5.57
CA ALA A 109 -16.99 12.73 6.81
C ALA A 109 -16.21 12.16 8.00
N PRO A 110 -16.21 10.83 8.28
CA PRO A 110 -15.44 10.30 9.40
C PRO A 110 -13.93 10.61 9.28
N PHE A 111 -13.38 10.44 8.08
CA PHE A 111 -11.95 10.62 7.83
C PHE A 111 -11.56 12.10 7.80
N ALA A 112 -12.36 12.93 7.13
CA ALA A 112 -12.14 14.36 7.08
C ALA A 112 -12.15 14.99 8.48
N LYS A 113 -13.12 14.59 9.33
CA LYS A 113 -13.20 15.07 10.73
C LYS A 113 -12.01 14.62 11.57
N GLN A 114 -11.49 13.40 11.35
CA GLN A 114 -10.27 12.95 12.03
C GLN A 114 -9.05 13.79 11.63
N ILE A 115 -8.87 14.06 10.34
CA ILE A 115 -7.79 14.93 9.84
C ILE A 115 -7.88 16.32 10.46
N ALA A 116 -9.07 16.93 10.47
CA ALA A 116 -9.31 18.25 11.04
C ALA A 116 -9.02 18.26 12.55
N LYS A 117 -9.54 17.30 13.31
CA LYS A 117 -9.33 17.17 14.76
C LYS A 117 -7.85 16.94 15.11
N GLY A 118 -7.14 16.13 14.32
CA GLY A 118 -5.71 15.87 14.51
C GLY A 118 -4.80 17.02 14.05
N GLY A 119 -5.35 17.97 13.29
CA GLY A 119 -4.57 19.04 12.67
C GLY A 119 -3.44 18.51 11.79
N TRP A 120 -3.69 17.43 11.04
CA TRP A 120 -2.63 16.70 10.31
C TRP A 120 -2.22 17.34 8.98
N ILE A 121 -2.98 18.33 8.49
CA ILE A 121 -2.61 19.10 7.30
C ILE A 121 -1.65 20.22 7.70
N ARG A 122 -0.37 20.00 7.43
CA ARG A 122 0.75 20.89 7.77
C ARG A 122 1.74 20.98 6.60
N PRO A 123 2.58 22.03 6.52
CA PRO A 123 3.68 22.06 5.56
C PRO A 123 4.54 20.79 5.66
N ASN A 124 4.69 20.08 4.55
CA ASN A 124 5.35 18.78 4.49
C ASN A 124 5.86 18.54 3.07
N LYS A 125 7.17 18.45 2.84
CA LYS A 125 7.80 18.26 1.51
C LYS A 125 7.50 16.90 0.84
N ARG A 126 6.84 15.98 1.54
CA ARG A 126 6.27 14.77 0.91
C ARG A 126 5.00 15.09 0.11
N ILE A 127 4.24 16.11 0.54
CA ILE A 127 2.94 16.48 -0.01
C ILE A 127 3.03 17.82 -0.74
N PHE A 128 3.58 18.84 -0.08
CA PHE A 128 3.68 20.22 -0.51
C PHE A 128 5.13 20.55 -0.88
N ASP A 129 5.48 20.48 -2.15
CA ASP A 129 6.86 20.64 -2.62
C ASP A 129 6.90 21.15 -4.07
N ASN A 130 7.21 22.43 -4.24
CA ASN A 130 7.27 23.06 -5.56
C ASN A 130 8.35 22.44 -6.45
N ALA A 131 9.41 21.85 -5.87
CA ALA A 131 10.48 21.22 -6.63
C ALA A 131 10.06 19.90 -7.30
N LYS A 132 8.91 19.33 -6.89
CA LYS A 132 8.34 18.10 -7.45
C LYS A 132 7.16 18.38 -8.40
N ILE A 133 6.96 19.64 -8.78
CA ILE A 133 5.89 20.07 -9.67
C ILE A 133 6.51 20.55 -10.99
N SER A 134 5.97 20.02 -12.08
CA SER A 134 6.25 20.44 -13.45
C SER A 134 5.26 21.56 -13.85
N ASP A 135 4.51 21.37 -14.92
CA ASP A 135 3.46 22.30 -15.37
C ASP A 135 2.19 22.20 -14.51
N HIS A 136 1.95 21.03 -13.92
CA HIS A 136 0.74 20.75 -13.15
C HIS A 136 1.06 19.94 -11.90
N PHE A 137 0.33 20.20 -10.82
CA PHE A 137 0.41 19.45 -9.57
C PHE A 137 -0.56 18.25 -9.56
N ALA A 138 -0.49 17.43 -8.52
CA ALA A 138 -1.25 16.19 -8.38
C ALA A 138 -2.77 16.31 -8.56
N ILE A 139 -3.38 15.20 -8.97
CA ILE A 139 -4.83 15.05 -9.12
C ILE A 139 -5.48 14.94 -7.72
N ILE A 140 -6.26 15.95 -7.34
CA ILE A 140 -6.96 16.05 -6.05
C ILE A 140 -8.41 16.50 -6.25
N PRO A 141 -9.31 16.28 -5.27
CA PRO A 141 -10.63 16.89 -5.31
C PRO A 141 -10.55 18.42 -5.16
N THR A 142 -11.49 19.12 -5.80
CA THR A 142 -11.69 20.56 -5.63
C THR A 142 -12.68 20.84 -4.49
N LEU A 143 -13.02 22.12 -4.29
CA LEU A 143 -14.08 22.52 -3.36
C LEU A 143 -15.49 22.27 -3.92
N GLU A 144 -15.61 21.91 -5.20
CA GLU A 144 -16.90 21.62 -5.83
C GLU A 144 -17.37 20.22 -5.42
N ALA A 145 -18.63 20.14 -4.98
CA ALA A 145 -19.25 18.86 -4.65
C ALA A 145 -19.81 18.19 -5.91
N PRO A 146 -19.63 16.87 -6.07
CA PRO A 146 -20.23 16.14 -7.18
C PRO A 146 -21.76 16.16 -7.06
N ARG A 147 -22.44 16.41 -8.18
CA ARG A 147 -23.91 16.37 -8.25
C ARG A 147 -24.40 15.01 -8.74
N SER A 148 -24.21 14.74 -10.03
CA SER A 148 -24.65 13.52 -10.69
C SER A 148 -23.49 12.93 -11.48
N LEU A 149 -22.75 12.02 -10.85
CA LEU A 149 -21.72 11.23 -11.49
C LEU A 149 -22.31 9.91 -11.97
N THR A 150 -21.85 9.45 -13.13
CA THR A 150 -22.03 8.05 -13.54
C THR A 150 -21.29 7.13 -12.57
N GLU A 151 -21.63 5.83 -12.57
CA GLU A 151 -20.94 4.85 -11.70
C GLU A 151 -19.42 4.83 -11.94
N ALA A 152 -18.99 4.89 -13.20
CA ALA A 152 -17.57 4.90 -13.57
C ALA A 152 -16.86 6.19 -13.11
N GLU A 153 -17.51 7.35 -13.26
CA GLU A 153 -17.01 8.63 -12.74
C GLU A 153 -16.92 8.61 -11.21
N GLN A 154 -17.93 8.07 -10.53
CA GLN A 154 -17.96 7.95 -9.07
C GLN A 154 -16.81 7.07 -8.56
N LYS A 155 -16.48 5.98 -9.27
CA LYS A 155 -15.34 5.09 -8.92
C LYS A 155 -14.00 5.83 -8.98
N ILE A 156 -13.74 6.58 -10.05
CA ILE A 156 -12.49 7.35 -10.17
C ILE A 156 -12.45 8.52 -9.18
N TYR A 157 -13.55 9.23 -9.00
CA TYR A 157 -13.65 10.29 -7.98
C TYR A 157 -13.37 9.75 -6.58
N ASP A 158 -13.98 8.62 -6.20
CA ASP A 158 -13.77 8.01 -4.89
C ASP A 158 -12.31 7.58 -4.66
N LEU A 159 -11.63 7.05 -5.69
CA LEU A 159 -10.20 6.76 -5.60
C LEU A 159 -9.40 8.02 -5.26
N VAL A 160 -9.60 9.08 -6.02
CA VAL A 160 -8.85 10.33 -5.84
C VAL A 160 -9.13 10.96 -4.48
N VAL A 161 -10.40 11.00 -4.04
CA VAL A 161 -10.77 11.52 -2.72
C VAL A 161 -10.17 10.70 -1.59
N ARG A 162 -10.24 9.35 -1.66
CA ARG A 162 -9.64 8.49 -0.62
C ARG A 162 -8.13 8.63 -0.57
N ARG A 163 -7.46 8.74 -1.72
CA ARG A 163 -6.01 8.98 -1.77
C ARG A 163 -5.65 10.33 -1.17
N PHE A 164 -6.42 11.37 -1.49
CA PHE A 164 -6.23 12.70 -0.93
C PHE A 164 -6.45 12.74 0.59
N LEU A 165 -7.43 12.02 1.13
CA LEU A 165 -7.61 11.94 2.58
C LEU A 165 -6.48 11.12 3.23
N ALA A 166 -6.15 9.96 2.65
CA ALA A 166 -5.15 9.03 3.20
C ALA A 166 -3.76 9.64 3.34
N ILE A 167 -3.34 10.54 2.44
CA ILE A 167 -2.00 11.14 2.52
C ILE A 167 -1.79 12.00 3.78
N PHE A 168 -2.86 12.49 4.40
CA PHE A 168 -2.80 13.26 5.64
C PHE A 168 -2.94 12.41 6.89
N PHE A 169 -3.27 11.12 6.76
CA PHE A 169 -3.30 10.22 7.92
C PHE A 169 -1.86 9.84 8.34
N PRO A 170 -1.67 9.49 9.62
CA PRO A 170 -0.43 8.85 10.07
C PRO A 170 -0.12 7.58 9.29
N SER A 171 1.16 7.18 9.30
CA SER A 171 1.59 5.88 8.81
C SER A 171 0.81 4.76 9.51
N ALA A 172 0.55 3.67 8.80
CA ALA A 172 0.12 2.45 9.46
C ALA A 172 1.32 1.89 10.24
N GLU A 173 1.10 1.44 11.47
CA GLU A 173 2.13 0.88 12.34
C GLU A 173 1.93 -0.61 12.51
N TYR A 174 3.02 -1.34 12.42
CA TYR A 174 3.06 -2.78 12.46
C TYR A 174 4.09 -3.25 13.48
N LEU A 175 3.83 -4.43 14.03
CA LEU A 175 4.83 -5.22 14.74
C LEU A 175 5.23 -6.40 13.87
N VAL A 176 6.48 -6.41 13.41
CA VAL A 176 7.05 -7.51 12.63
C VAL A 176 7.77 -8.43 13.59
N THR A 177 7.29 -9.66 13.72
CA THR A 177 7.93 -10.71 14.52
C THR A 177 8.72 -11.62 13.60
N THR A 178 10.03 -11.67 13.78
CA THR A 178 10.90 -12.66 13.16
C THR A 178 11.17 -13.77 14.15
N ARG A 179 10.77 -14.99 13.80
CA ARG A 179 11.05 -16.20 14.54
C ARG A 179 12.14 -16.98 13.82
N ILE A 180 13.18 -17.35 14.55
CA ILE A 180 14.18 -18.32 14.13
C ILE A 180 14.00 -19.58 14.95
N THR A 181 13.63 -20.67 14.28
CA THR A 181 13.59 -22.00 14.87
C THR A 181 14.86 -22.74 14.47
N THR A 182 15.66 -23.15 15.46
CA THR A 182 16.87 -23.94 15.21
C THR A 182 16.61 -25.40 15.54
N VAL A 183 16.72 -26.28 14.56
CA VAL A 183 16.64 -27.74 14.73
C VAL A 183 18.00 -28.32 14.34
N GLU A 184 18.64 -29.04 15.25
CA GLU A 184 20.04 -29.45 15.11
C GLU A 184 20.95 -28.25 14.80
N SER A 185 21.61 -28.24 13.64
CA SER A 185 22.46 -27.14 13.16
C SER A 185 21.77 -26.23 12.12
N HIS A 186 20.49 -26.47 11.84
CA HIS A 186 19.75 -25.79 10.76
C HIS A 186 18.74 -24.78 11.31
N GLN A 187 18.68 -23.61 10.65
CA GLN A 187 17.81 -22.51 11.04
C GLN A 187 16.68 -22.30 10.04
N PHE A 188 15.47 -22.18 10.56
CA PHE A 188 14.25 -21.91 9.81
C PHE A 188 13.69 -20.55 10.24
N LYS A 189 13.47 -19.66 9.26
CA LYS A 189 12.93 -18.32 9.50
C LYS A 189 11.43 -18.30 9.22
N THR A 190 10.67 -17.74 10.16
CA THR A 190 9.25 -17.44 9.99
C THR A 190 9.02 -15.98 10.35
N GLU A 191 8.30 -15.24 9.52
CA GLU A 191 7.94 -13.85 9.79
C GLU A 191 6.42 -13.74 9.93
N GLY A 192 5.96 -13.00 10.93
CA GLY A 192 4.58 -12.55 11.05
C GLY A 192 4.51 -11.05 11.17
N LYS A 193 3.43 -10.46 10.68
CA LYS A 193 3.24 -9.01 10.66
C LYS A 193 1.86 -8.69 11.22
N VAL A 194 1.81 -7.96 12.32
CA VAL A 194 0.56 -7.58 12.98
C VAL A 194 0.35 -6.08 12.82
N LEU A 195 -0.83 -5.68 12.33
CA LEU A 195 -1.25 -4.28 12.30
C LEU A 195 -1.57 -3.82 13.73
N VAL A 196 -0.81 -2.83 14.22
CA VAL A 196 -0.98 -2.25 15.56
C VAL A 196 -1.86 -1.00 15.46
N GLU A 197 -1.48 -0.06 14.59
CA GLU A 197 -2.27 1.14 14.30
C GLU A 197 -2.59 1.18 12.80
N PRO A 198 -3.87 1.29 12.40
CA PRO A 198 -4.26 1.25 11.00
C PRO A 198 -3.76 2.46 10.19
N GLY A 199 -3.57 3.61 10.85
CA GLY A 199 -3.18 4.85 10.17
C GLY A 199 -4.05 5.13 8.93
N TRP A 200 -3.40 5.41 7.81
CA TRP A 200 -4.05 5.67 6.51
C TRP A 200 -4.86 4.51 5.94
N LEU A 201 -4.63 3.26 6.37
CA LEU A 201 -5.43 2.10 5.91
C LEU A 201 -6.90 2.22 6.36
N ALA A 202 -7.17 3.00 7.43
CA ALA A 202 -8.52 3.34 7.87
C ALA A 202 -9.40 3.89 6.73
N VAL A 203 -8.82 4.66 5.82
CA VAL A 203 -9.53 5.28 4.70
C VAL A 203 -9.98 4.24 3.66
N TYR A 204 -9.29 3.10 3.55
CA TYR A 204 -9.56 2.04 2.58
C TYR A 204 -10.41 0.89 3.14
N GLY A 205 -10.70 0.89 4.45
CA GLY A 205 -11.60 -0.08 5.08
C GLY A 205 -10.95 -1.41 5.44
N LYS A 206 -11.78 -2.37 5.87
CA LYS A 206 -11.35 -3.62 6.53
C LYS A 206 -10.50 -4.54 5.64
N GLU A 207 -10.77 -4.57 4.33
CA GLU A 207 -10.00 -5.38 3.38
C GLU A 207 -8.54 -4.94 3.32
N ALA A 208 -8.29 -3.62 3.39
CA ALA A 208 -6.94 -3.07 3.43
C ALA A 208 -6.22 -3.30 4.77
N MET A 209 -6.97 -3.63 5.84
CA MET A 209 -6.42 -3.95 7.16
C MET A 209 -6.15 -5.45 7.36
N GLN A 210 -6.64 -6.30 6.47
CA GLN A 210 -6.38 -7.74 6.51
C GLN A 210 -5.00 -8.04 5.92
N GLU A 211 -3.97 -8.02 6.76
CA GLU A 211 -2.67 -8.62 6.45
C GLU A 211 -2.43 -9.90 7.28
N GLN A 212 -1.51 -10.73 6.76
CA GLN A 212 -1.25 -12.10 7.21
C GLN A 212 -0.73 -12.18 8.66
N GLY A 213 -1.58 -12.77 9.50
CA GLY A 213 -1.23 -13.77 10.51
C GLY A 213 -0.26 -13.33 11.60
N ALA A 214 -0.80 -13.03 12.78
CA ALA A 214 -0.01 -13.11 14.01
C ALA A 214 0.59 -14.52 14.13
N LEU A 215 1.88 -14.62 14.48
CA LEU A 215 2.46 -15.90 14.82
C LEU A 215 1.83 -16.41 16.11
N VAL A 216 1.67 -17.73 16.21
CA VAL A 216 1.24 -18.38 17.46
C VAL A 216 2.28 -18.09 18.53
N ARG A 217 1.88 -17.50 19.66
CA ARG A 217 2.80 -17.15 20.75
C ARG A 217 3.63 -18.36 21.19
N VAL A 218 4.92 -18.12 21.43
CA VAL A 218 5.85 -19.07 22.04
C VAL A 218 6.63 -18.34 23.14
N ASP A 219 7.03 -19.07 24.17
CA ASP A 219 7.86 -18.50 25.24
C ASP A 219 9.35 -18.55 24.86
N ALA A 220 10.14 -17.67 25.46
CA ALA A 220 11.58 -17.62 25.20
C ALA A 220 12.26 -18.94 25.61
N GLY A 221 12.96 -19.58 24.68
CA GLY A 221 13.58 -20.88 24.90
C GLY A 221 12.63 -22.07 24.85
N GLU A 222 11.37 -21.86 24.45
CA GLU A 222 10.41 -22.94 24.22
C GLU A 222 10.94 -23.94 23.19
N ARG A 223 10.72 -25.21 23.47
CA ARG A 223 11.08 -26.33 22.60
C ARG A 223 9.88 -26.72 21.76
N VAL A 224 10.04 -26.68 20.44
CA VAL A 224 8.97 -26.99 19.47
C VAL A 224 9.30 -28.27 18.70
N ALA A 225 8.30 -29.11 18.47
CA ALA A 225 8.49 -30.35 17.71
C ALA A 225 8.37 -30.09 16.20
N ALA A 226 9.33 -30.58 15.42
CA ALA A 226 9.26 -30.55 13.97
C ALA A 226 8.37 -31.68 13.45
N LYS A 227 7.05 -31.45 13.41
CA LYS A 227 6.04 -32.45 13.03
C LYS A 227 6.12 -32.89 11.56
N ALA A 228 6.41 -31.96 10.67
CA ALA A 228 6.56 -32.18 9.24
C ALA A 228 7.70 -31.31 8.71
N ILE A 229 8.56 -31.88 7.88
CA ILE A 229 9.67 -31.19 7.23
C ILE A 229 9.77 -31.74 5.81
N ASP A 230 9.62 -30.84 4.84
CA ASP A 230 9.59 -31.18 3.44
C ASP A 230 10.69 -30.43 2.67
N ALA A 231 11.40 -31.16 1.81
CA ALA A 231 12.25 -30.56 0.78
C ALA A 231 11.35 -30.13 -0.39
N ALA A 232 10.84 -28.90 -0.35
CA ALA A 232 9.94 -28.38 -1.37
C ALA A 232 10.67 -28.11 -2.70
N GLY A 233 10.42 -28.96 -3.70
CA GLY A 233 10.92 -28.78 -5.06
C GLY A 233 10.20 -27.64 -5.79
N LEU A 234 10.75 -26.43 -5.72
CA LEU A 234 10.22 -25.26 -6.43
C LEU A 234 10.93 -25.04 -7.77
N GLN A 235 10.19 -24.50 -8.75
CA GLN A 235 10.73 -24.13 -10.06
C GLN A 235 10.66 -22.61 -10.25
N THR A 236 11.66 -22.05 -10.93
CA THR A 236 11.59 -20.66 -11.37
C THR A 236 10.50 -20.51 -12.42
N ARG A 237 9.69 -19.48 -12.29
CA ARG A 237 8.70 -19.13 -13.30
C ARG A 237 9.28 -18.07 -14.24
N PRO A 238 8.97 -18.14 -15.55
CA PRO A 238 9.29 -17.04 -16.44
C PRO A 238 8.61 -15.75 -15.95
N PRO A 239 9.12 -14.56 -16.30
CA PRO A 239 8.47 -13.30 -15.99
C PRO A 239 7.00 -13.30 -16.44
N ALA A 240 6.12 -12.72 -15.62
CA ALA A 240 4.72 -12.57 -15.99
C ALA A 240 4.60 -11.74 -17.28
N ARG A 241 3.64 -12.09 -18.13
CA ARG A 241 3.32 -11.27 -19.31
C ARG A 241 2.80 -9.90 -18.86
N TYR A 242 3.05 -8.89 -19.68
CA TYR A 242 2.51 -7.55 -19.42
C TYR A 242 0.97 -7.55 -19.47
N THR A 243 0.38 -7.05 -18.40
CA THR A 243 -0.94 -6.41 -18.37
C THR A 243 -0.79 -4.92 -18.70
N GLU A 244 -1.89 -4.23 -18.98
CA GLU A 244 -1.87 -2.77 -19.21
C GLU A 244 -1.28 -2.00 -18.00
N ALA A 245 -1.65 -2.37 -16.77
CA ALA A 245 -1.09 -1.75 -15.56
C ALA A 245 0.43 -1.97 -15.42
N THR A 246 0.91 -3.19 -15.69
CA THR A 246 2.35 -3.49 -15.64
C THR A 246 3.13 -2.88 -16.81
N LEU A 247 2.48 -2.72 -17.97
CA LEU A 247 3.06 -2.06 -19.14
C LEU A 247 3.23 -0.56 -18.88
N LEU A 248 2.20 0.10 -18.35
CA LEU A 248 2.29 1.50 -17.91
C LEU A 248 3.43 1.71 -16.91
N SER A 249 3.56 0.81 -15.92
CA SER A 249 4.66 0.90 -14.94
C SER A 249 6.05 0.78 -15.58
N ALA A 250 6.18 0.01 -16.66
CA ALA A 250 7.44 -0.16 -17.38
C ALA A 250 7.78 1.04 -18.29
N MET A 251 6.79 1.87 -18.64
CA MET A 251 6.96 3.06 -19.50
C MET A 251 7.36 4.31 -18.71
N GLU A 252 7.21 4.33 -17.38
CA GLU A 252 7.59 5.45 -16.50
C GLU A 252 9.08 5.45 -16.09
N GLY A 253 9.88 4.52 -16.65
CA GLY A 253 11.29 4.31 -16.32
C GLY A 253 12.23 5.38 -16.87
#